data_AF-A0A3F2S497-F1
#
_entry.id   AF-A0A3F2S497-F1
#
_cell.length_a   1.000
_cell.length_b   1.000
_cell.length_c   1.000
_cell.angle_alpha   90.00
_cell.angle_beta   90.00
_cell.angle_gamma   90.00
#
_symmetry.space_group_name_H-M   'P 1'
#
loop_
_entity.id
_entity.type
_entity.pdbx_description
1 polymer ?
#
loop_
_entity_poly.entity_id
_entity_poly.type
_entity_poly.pdbx_seq_one_letter_code
_entity_poly.pdbx_strand_id
1 'polypeptide(L)'
;MKIISKQFIIEKESVHYMQTERDVMTKAVDWWSLGALAYEMLTGHPPFRAKNPAGLHKKILSAKLQLPRWLTGEAHSLIKCLLERNVSKRLGGGKSSMFVVRGVQALKRHPFFKKVDWNKMEGLRVPPPKVPLVSHEADTSNFDKKFTDMPASDLILKEIIDNPKSPINTTQLPTIASLVIAGDDIRDINDAIATAASKQPDMPI
;
A
#
# COMPACT_ATOMS: atom_id res chain seq x y z
N MET A 1 -16.38 28.95 -39.89
CA MET A 1 -16.10 27.64 -39.26
C MET A 1 -14.96 27.76 -38.22
N LYS A 2 -15.16 28.49 -37.10
CA LYS A 2 -14.11 28.75 -36.07
C LYS A 2 -14.55 28.49 -34.62
N ILE A 3 -15.75 27.94 -34.41
CA ILE A 3 -16.33 27.76 -33.07
C ILE A 3 -15.92 26.42 -32.44
N ILE A 4 -15.70 25.38 -33.25
CA ILE A 4 -15.36 24.03 -32.77
C ILE A 4 -13.97 23.97 -32.12
N SER A 5 -13.01 24.79 -32.57
CA SER A 5 -11.63 24.78 -32.05
C SER A 5 -11.51 25.36 -30.63
N LYS A 6 -12.25 26.43 -30.29
CA LYS A 6 -12.19 27.02 -28.93
C LYS A 6 -12.87 26.14 -27.90
N GLN A 7 -14.03 25.55 -28.24
CA GLN A 7 -14.75 24.66 -27.32
C GLN A 7 -13.95 23.39 -27.01
N PHE A 8 -13.31 22.81 -28.03
CA PHE A 8 -12.46 21.62 -27.88
C PHE A 8 -11.17 21.88 -27.08
N ILE A 9 -10.60 23.09 -27.18
CA ILE A 9 -9.44 23.52 -26.36
C ILE A 9 -9.87 23.69 -24.89
N ILE A 10 -11.01 24.32 -24.63
CA ILE A 10 -11.55 24.51 -23.27
C ILE A 10 -11.85 23.15 -22.62
N GLU A 11 -12.42 22.20 -23.35
CA GLU A 11 -12.66 20.85 -22.85
C GLU A 11 -11.36 20.10 -22.54
N LYS A 12 -10.33 20.18 -23.40
CA LYS A 12 -9.04 19.55 -23.12
C LYS A 12 -8.32 20.14 -21.91
N GLU A 13 -8.37 21.46 -21.73
CA GLU A 13 -7.83 22.11 -20.54
C GLU A 13 -8.61 21.71 -19.27
N SER A 14 -9.94 21.62 -19.37
CA SER A 14 -10.81 21.21 -18.26
C SER A 14 -10.59 19.74 -17.85
N VAL A 15 -10.44 18.82 -18.82
CA VAL A 15 -10.15 17.41 -18.55
C VAL A 15 -8.76 17.24 -17.95
N HIS A 16 -7.75 17.96 -18.45
CA HIS A 16 -6.41 17.94 -17.88
C HIS A 16 -6.37 18.51 -16.45
N TYR A 17 -7.14 19.57 -16.19
CA TYR A 17 -7.30 20.15 -14.85
C TYR A 17 -7.92 19.16 -13.87
N MET A 18 -9.01 18.51 -14.26
CA MET A 18 -9.70 17.49 -13.45
C MET A 18 -8.82 16.25 -13.19
N GLN A 19 -8.00 15.84 -14.17
CA GLN A 19 -7.03 14.76 -13.99
C GLN A 19 -5.93 15.17 -13.00
N THR A 20 -5.42 16.39 -13.12
CA THR A 20 -4.36 16.91 -12.24
C THR A 20 -4.86 17.05 -10.80
N GLU A 21 -6.10 17.49 -10.58
CA GLU A 21 -6.67 17.53 -9.23
C GLU A 21 -6.85 16.14 -8.62
N ARG A 22 -7.31 15.16 -9.41
CA ARG A 22 -7.38 13.75 -8.95
C ARG A 22 -6.00 13.23 -8.55
N ASP A 23 -4.97 13.47 -9.37
CA ASP A 23 -3.59 13.02 -9.09
C ASP A 23 -2.97 13.72 -7.87
N VAL A 24 -3.37 14.97 -7.59
CA VAL A 24 -2.94 15.70 -6.39
C VAL A 24 -3.63 15.14 -5.15
N MET A 25 -4.92 14.81 -5.24
CA MET A 25 -5.67 14.21 -4.14
C MET A 25 -5.17 12.80 -3.81
N THR A 26 -4.87 11.96 -4.80
CA THR A 26 -4.34 10.61 -4.57
C THR A 26 -2.99 10.66 -3.83
N LYS A 27 -2.05 11.48 -4.29
CA LYS A 27 -0.74 11.65 -3.62
C LYS A 27 -0.87 12.26 -2.22
N ALA A 28 -1.85 13.15 -2.01
CA ALA A 28 -2.07 13.73 -0.69
C ALA A 28 -2.59 12.72 0.34
N VAL A 29 -3.36 11.73 -0.09
CA VAL A 29 -3.84 10.64 0.77
C VAL A 29 -2.68 9.79 1.27
N ASP A 30 -1.66 9.52 0.44
CA ASP A 30 -0.47 8.78 0.86
C ASP A 30 0.26 9.48 2.02
N TRP A 31 0.38 10.82 1.96
CA TRP A 31 1.00 11.59 3.03
C TRP A 31 0.20 11.57 4.34
N TRP A 32 -1.13 11.51 4.24
CA TRP A 32 -1.97 11.31 5.42
C TRP A 32 -1.73 9.92 6.04
N SER A 33 -1.70 8.88 5.22
CA SER A 33 -1.41 7.51 5.66
C SER A 33 -0.02 7.41 6.29
N LEU A 34 1.00 8.07 5.73
CA LEU A 34 2.32 8.17 6.34
C LEU A 34 2.28 8.86 7.71
N GLY A 35 1.50 9.93 7.85
CA GLY A 35 1.31 10.60 9.14
C GLY A 35 0.64 9.72 10.20
N ALA A 36 -0.36 8.95 9.78
CA ALA A 36 -1.05 8.02 10.67
C ALA A 36 -0.12 6.86 11.10
N LEU A 37 0.64 6.30 10.16
CA LEU A 37 1.63 5.27 10.42
C LEU A 37 2.76 5.78 11.33
N ALA A 38 3.27 6.99 11.08
CA ALA A 38 4.29 7.61 11.93
C ALA A 38 3.79 7.81 13.36
N TYR A 39 2.54 8.27 13.54
CA TYR A 39 1.92 8.37 14.86
C TYR A 39 1.84 6.99 15.53
N GLU A 40 1.41 5.96 14.81
CA GLU A 40 1.26 4.61 15.34
C GLU A 40 2.60 3.96 15.71
N MET A 41 3.61 4.05 14.85
CA MET A 41 4.96 3.55 15.15
C MET A 41 5.57 4.22 16.39
N LEU A 42 5.27 5.50 16.60
CA LEU A 42 5.81 6.25 17.75
C LEU A 42 5.01 6.03 19.03
N THR A 43 3.69 5.77 18.96
CA THR A 43 2.78 5.73 20.13
C THR A 43 2.13 4.37 20.40
N GLY A 44 2.34 3.39 19.52
CA GLY A 44 1.76 2.05 19.58
C GLY A 44 0.26 1.99 19.27
N HIS A 45 -0.37 3.09 18.86
CA HIS A 45 -1.81 3.13 18.60
C HIS A 45 -2.13 4.11 17.46
N PRO A 46 -3.24 3.92 16.71
CA PRO A 46 -3.62 4.86 15.67
C PRO A 46 -4.06 6.22 16.24
N PRO A 47 -3.90 7.32 15.47
CA PRO A 47 -4.21 8.69 15.92
C PRO A 47 -5.71 8.93 16.20
N PHE A 48 -6.59 8.16 15.54
CA PHE A 48 -8.03 8.23 15.74
C PHE A 48 -8.58 6.83 16.01
N ARG A 49 -9.41 6.70 17.05
CA ARG A 49 -10.06 5.45 17.45
C ARG A 49 -11.51 5.71 17.81
N ALA A 50 -12.41 4.83 17.41
CA ALA A 50 -13.82 4.86 17.83
C ALA A 50 -14.38 3.45 17.91
N LYS A 51 -15.51 3.29 18.60
CA LYS A 51 -16.20 1.99 18.74
C LYS A 51 -16.91 1.54 17.46
N ASN A 52 -17.22 2.49 16.57
CA ASN A 52 -17.93 2.23 15.32
C ASN A 52 -17.35 3.07 14.16
N PRO A 53 -17.58 2.64 12.89
CA PRO A 53 -17.06 3.35 11.72
C PRO A 53 -17.54 4.80 11.61
N ALA A 54 -18.80 5.07 11.93
CA ALA A 54 -19.38 6.42 11.87
C ALA A 54 -18.67 7.38 12.85
N GLY A 55 -18.40 6.92 14.07
CA GLY A 55 -17.65 7.69 15.07
C GLY A 55 -16.20 7.89 14.67
N LEU A 56 -15.58 6.90 14.02
CA LEU A 56 -14.21 7.03 13.50
C LEU A 56 -14.16 8.10 12.41
N HIS A 57 -15.09 8.06 11.46
CA HIS A 57 -15.19 9.04 10.39
C HIS A 57 -15.38 10.46 10.95
N LYS A 58 -16.29 10.65 11.92
CA LYS A 58 -16.46 11.93 12.62
C LYS A 58 -15.16 12.42 13.26
N LYS A 59 -14.39 11.52 13.89
CA LYS A 59 -13.09 11.86 14.49
C LYS A 59 -12.06 12.27 13.45
N ILE A 60 -11.96 11.53 12.34
CA ILE A 60 -11.06 11.86 11.24
C ILE A 60 -11.37 13.27 10.72
N LEU A 61 -12.64 13.61 10.53
CA LEU A 61 -13.05 14.92 10.00
C LEU A 61 -12.84 16.09 10.98
N SER A 62 -13.00 15.88 12.29
CA SER A 62 -13.16 17.02 13.22
C SER A 62 -12.40 16.93 14.54
N ALA A 63 -11.95 15.75 14.97
CA ALA A 63 -11.31 15.63 16.28
C ALA A 63 -9.95 16.32 16.32
N LYS A 64 -9.64 16.96 17.45
CA LYS A 64 -8.30 17.49 17.71
C LYS A 64 -7.31 16.34 17.88
N LEU A 65 -6.24 16.36 17.08
CA LEU A 65 -5.14 15.42 17.20
C LEU A 65 -4.49 15.52 18.60
N GLN A 66 -4.42 14.41 19.31
CA GLN A 66 -3.79 14.32 20.63
C GLN A 66 -2.38 13.80 20.45
N LEU A 67 -1.37 14.55 20.91
CA LEU A 67 0.03 14.15 20.84
C LEU A 67 0.60 13.98 22.25
N PRO A 68 1.14 12.80 22.58
CA PRO A 68 1.77 12.59 23.88
C PRO A 68 2.95 13.54 24.15
N ARG A 69 3.11 13.97 25.39
CA ARG A 69 4.14 14.94 25.80
C ARG A 69 5.58 14.40 25.70
N TRP A 70 5.76 13.09 25.72
CA TRP A 70 7.07 12.43 25.65
C TRP A 70 7.63 12.33 24.22
N LEU A 71 6.84 12.65 23.19
CA LEU A 71 7.36 12.76 21.82
C LEU A 71 8.23 14.01 21.67
N THR A 72 9.26 13.93 20.83
CA THR A 72 10.12 15.08 20.53
C THR A 72 9.35 16.17 19.77
N GLY A 73 9.83 17.42 19.86
CA GLY A 73 9.25 18.54 19.14
C GLY A 73 9.23 18.31 17.62
N GLU A 74 10.28 17.70 17.07
CA GLU A 74 10.32 17.36 15.64
C GLU A 74 9.26 16.30 15.26
N ALA A 75 9.00 15.31 16.12
CA ALA A 75 7.94 14.33 15.88
C ALA A 75 6.55 14.98 15.94
N HIS A 76 6.31 15.85 16.92
CA HIS A 76 5.07 16.64 17.00
C HIS A 76 4.83 17.44 15.73
N SER A 77 5.86 18.15 15.26
CA SER A 77 5.81 18.94 14.03
C SER A 77 5.48 18.07 12.82
N LEU A 78 6.21 16.97 12.63
CA LEU A 78 6.04 16.07 11.48
C LEU A 78 4.61 15.54 11.40
N ILE A 79 4.10 14.99 12.50
CA ILE A 79 2.78 14.39 12.54
C ILE A 79 1.70 15.44 12.27
N LYS A 80 1.79 16.63 12.88
CA LYS A 80 0.82 17.72 12.64
C LYS A 80 0.80 18.13 11.17
N CYS A 81 1.96 18.24 10.55
CA CYS A 81 2.07 18.67 9.15
C CYS A 81 1.58 17.60 8.15
N LEU A 82 1.76 16.31 8.46
CA LEU A 82 1.26 15.20 7.63
C LEU A 82 -0.26 14.94 7.83
N LEU A 83 -0.75 15.07 9.06
CA LEU A 83 -2.16 14.94 9.41
C LEU A 83 -2.94 16.27 9.33
N GLU A 84 -2.46 17.19 8.50
CA GLU A 84 -3.18 18.41 8.17
C GLU A 84 -4.37 18.06 7.27
N ARG A 85 -5.57 18.51 7.66
CA ARG A 85 -6.82 18.20 6.95
C ARG A 85 -6.90 18.94 5.63
N ASN A 86 -6.41 20.19 5.60
CA ASN A 86 -6.35 20.94 4.37
C ASN A 86 -5.22 20.40 3.49
N VAL A 87 -5.59 19.72 2.40
CA VAL A 87 -4.65 19.10 1.45
C VAL A 87 -3.61 20.08 0.93
N SER A 88 -3.98 21.34 0.67
CA SER A 88 -3.07 22.38 0.16
C SER A 88 -2.02 22.85 1.17
N LYS A 89 -2.26 22.61 2.47
CA LYS A 89 -1.35 22.91 3.58
C LYS A 89 -0.58 21.67 4.07
N ARG A 90 -0.99 20.48 3.65
CA ARG A 90 -0.38 19.21 4.05
C ARG A 90 1.05 19.09 3.54
N LEU A 91 1.96 18.64 4.40
CA LEU A 91 3.34 18.33 4.02
C LEU A 91 3.37 17.20 2.99
N GLY A 92 4.25 17.32 1.99
CA GLY A 92 4.26 16.40 0.85
C GLY A 92 3.28 16.79 -0.28
N GLY A 93 2.35 17.71 -0.01
CA GLY A 93 1.44 18.25 -1.01
C GLY A 93 2.05 19.34 -1.89
N GLY A 94 1.46 19.51 -3.08
CA GLY A 94 1.78 20.59 -4.02
C GLY A 94 3.09 20.40 -4.81
N LYS A 95 3.22 21.17 -5.89
CA LYS A 95 4.44 21.18 -6.72
C LYS A 95 5.46 22.14 -6.10
N SER A 96 6.72 21.71 -6.08
CA SER A 96 7.83 22.60 -5.71
C SER A 96 8.01 23.65 -6.81
N SER A 97 8.31 24.89 -6.41
CA SER A 97 8.72 25.96 -7.32
C SER A 97 10.14 26.41 -7.00
N MET A 98 10.70 27.27 -7.85
CA MET A 98 12.05 27.85 -7.64
C MET A 98 12.17 28.56 -6.28
N PHE A 99 11.09 29.16 -5.80
CA PHE A 99 11.09 29.94 -4.54
C PHE A 99 10.52 29.17 -3.35
N VAL A 100 9.76 28.09 -3.58
CA VAL A 100 9.05 27.37 -2.52
C VAL A 100 9.25 25.87 -2.66
N VAL A 101 9.92 25.28 -1.67
CA VAL A 101 10.12 23.84 -1.59
C VAL A 101 8.82 23.18 -1.12
N ARG A 102 8.24 22.32 -1.96
CA ARG A 102 7.03 21.55 -1.65
C ARG A 102 7.20 20.08 -2.04
N GLY A 103 6.14 19.29 -1.90
CA GLY A 103 6.19 17.89 -2.28
C GLY A 103 7.11 17.04 -1.40
N VAL A 104 7.65 15.97 -1.99
CA VAL A 104 8.58 15.04 -1.36
C VAL A 104 9.84 15.76 -0.83
N GLN A 105 10.31 16.80 -1.51
CA GLN A 105 11.50 17.53 -1.07
C GLN A 105 11.29 18.24 0.27
N ALA A 106 10.11 18.82 0.49
CA ALA A 106 9.76 19.43 1.76
C ALA A 106 9.72 18.39 2.89
N LEU A 107 9.20 17.20 2.59
CA LEU A 107 9.21 16.07 3.53
C LEU A 107 10.64 15.65 3.88
N LYS A 108 11.49 15.42 2.88
CA LYS A 108 12.89 15.00 3.06
C LYS A 108 13.72 16.02 3.86
N ARG A 109 13.38 17.31 3.78
CA ARG A 109 14.04 18.40 4.52
C ARG A 109 13.46 18.64 5.92
N HIS A 110 12.36 17.97 6.29
CA HIS A 110 11.74 18.18 7.59
C HIS A 110 12.72 17.84 8.74
N PRO A 111 12.80 18.63 9.82
CA PRO A 111 13.79 18.44 10.90
C PRO A 111 13.80 17.04 11.55
N PHE A 112 12.66 16.34 11.54
CA PHE A 112 12.58 14.95 11.99
C PHE A 112 13.57 14.03 11.26
N PHE A 113 13.81 14.27 9.97
CA PHE A 113 14.71 13.48 9.13
C PHE A 113 16.12 14.07 9.01
N LYS A 114 16.50 15.03 9.88
CA LYS A 114 17.80 15.73 9.79
C LYS A 114 19.03 14.81 9.83
N LYS A 115 18.89 13.61 10.43
CA LYS A 115 19.96 12.60 10.52
C LYS A 115 19.92 11.57 9.39
N VAL A 116 18.96 11.66 8.47
CA VAL A 116 18.78 10.71 7.37
C VAL A 116 19.56 11.19 6.17
N ASP A 117 20.52 10.37 5.74
CA ASP A 117 21.16 10.51 4.43
C ASP A 117 20.33 9.72 3.41
N TRP A 118 19.50 10.45 2.66
CA TRP A 118 18.58 9.86 1.69
C TRP A 118 19.29 9.12 0.55
N ASN A 119 20.49 9.55 0.15
CA ASN A 119 21.25 8.91 -0.91
C ASN A 119 21.83 7.57 -0.43
N LYS A 120 22.34 7.53 0.81
CA LYS A 120 22.79 6.26 1.41
C LYS A 120 21.63 5.31 1.67
N MET A 121 20.47 5.82 2.08
CA MET A 121 19.27 5.00 2.31
C MET A 121 18.76 4.36 1.02
N GLU A 122 18.69 5.12 -0.08
CA GLU A 122 18.32 4.61 -1.41
C GLU A 122 19.31 3.56 -1.92
N GLY A 123 20.60 3.76 -1.68
CA GLY A 123 21.65 2.79 -2.00
C GLY A 123 21.76 1.61 -1.02
N LEU A 124 20.82 1.44 -0.08
CA LEU A 124 20.83 0.41 0.97
C LEU A 124 22.13 0.36 1.80
N ARG A 125 22.79 1.52 1.96
CA ARG A 125 24.08 1.66 2.67
C ARG A 125 23.93 2.07 4.14
N VAL A 126 22.69 2.22 4.61
CA VAL A 126 22.38 2.48 6.02
C VAL A 126 21.95 1.15 6.64
N PRO A 127 22.66 0.63 7.64
CA PRO A 127 22.25 -0.61 8.30
C PRO A 127 20.89 -0.41 8.99
N PRO A 128 19.95 -1.36 8.89
CA PRO A 128 18.68 -1.27 9.58
C PRO A 128 18.89 -1.31 11.10
N PRO A 129 18.11 -0.56 11.88
CA PRO A 129 18.27 -0.51 13.34
C PRO A 129 17.94 -1.85 14.03
N LYS A 130 17.13 -2.70 13.38
CA LYS A 130 16.79 -4.04 13.85
C LYS A 130 16.82 -5.00 12.67
N VAL A 131 17.63 -6.04 12.78
CA VAL A 131 17.66 -7.17 11.84
C VAL A 131 16.80 -8.28 12.45
N PRO A 132 15.77 -8.79 11.75
CA PRO A 132 14.99 -9.92 12.24
C PRO A 132 15.86 -11.17 12.31
N LEU A 133 15.61 -12.02 13.32
CA LEU A 133 16.29 -13.30 13.42
C LEU A 133 15.62 -14.28 12.47
N VAL A 134 16.42 -14.86 11.57
CA VAL A 134 15.99 -15.86 10.59
C VAL A 134 17.01 -16.98 10.66
N SER A 135 16.57 -18.18 11.00
CA SER A 135 17.44 -19.33 11.23
C SER A 135 17.77 -20.09 9.95
N HIS A 136 16.83 -20.15 9.01
CA HIS A 136 16.95 -20.82 7.72
C HIS A 136 15.94 -20.26 6.71
N GLU A 137 16.01 -20.68 5.45
CA GLU A 137 15.20 -20.13 4.35
C GLU A 137 13.68 -20.32 4.54
N ALA A 138 13.26 -21.45 5.11
CA ALA A 138 11.86 -21.76 5.39
C ALA A 138 11.37 -21.25 6.77
N ASP A 139 12.15 -20.41 7.46
CA ASP A 139 11.81 -19.94 8.80
C ASP A 139 10.63 -18.94 8.78
N THR A 140 9.51 -19.37 9.37
CA THR A 140 8.29 -18.57 9.48
C THR A 140 8.11 -17.94 10.87
N SER A 141 9.12 -17.96 11.75
CA SER A 141 9.01 -17.52 13.15
C SER A 141 8.64 -16.05 13.34
N ASN A 142 8.85 -15.20 12.32
CA ASN A 142 8.50 -13.77 12.35
C ASN A 142 7.05 -13.50 11.87
N PHE A 143 6.30 -14.53 11.52
CA PHE A 143 4.91 -14.46 11.08
C PHE A 143 3.96 -15.01 12.15
N ASP A 144 2.68 -14.64 12.05
CA ASP A 144 1.66 -15.10 12.99
C ASP A 144 1.31 -16.57 12.73
N LYS A 145 1.41 -17.39 13.78
CA LYS A 145 1.14 -18.84 13.73
C LYS A 145 -0.23 -19.17 13.17
N LYS A 146 -1.23 -18.30 13.39
CA LYS A 146 -2.57 -18.51 12.84
C LYS A 146 -2.59 -18.66 11.33
N PHE A 147 -1.61 -18.11 10.61
CA PHE A 147 -1.49 -18.22 9.17
C PHE A 147 -0.51 -19.33 8.76
N THR A 148 0.60 -19.49 9.46
CA THR A 148 1.61 -20.51 9.11
C THR A 148 1.14 -21.93 9.39
N ASP A 149 0.20 -22.08 10.33
CA ASP A 149 -0.39 -23.37 10.69
C ASP A 149 -1.59 -23.72 9.78
N MET A 150 -2.05 -22.79 8.93
CA MET A 150 -3.09 -23.09 7.95
C MET A 150 -2.53 -24.00 6.85
N PRO A 151 -3.27 -25.04 6.43
CA PRO A 151 -2.83 -25.87 5.33
C PRO A 151 -2.82 -25.02 4.05
N ALA A 152 -1.74 -25.07 3.27
CA ALA A 152 -1.60 -24.29 2.04
C ALA A 152 -2.73 -24.56 1.02
N SER A 153 -3.39 -25.71 1.10
CA SER A 153 -4.58 -26.07 0.32
C SER A 153 -5.76 -25.11 0.52
N ASP A 154 -5.91 -24.51 1.71
CA ASP A 154 -6.99 -23.57 2.00
C ASP A 154 -6.83 -22.22 1.29
N LEU A 155 -5.63 -21.94 0.75
CA LEU A 155 -5.36 -20.76 -0.07
C LEU A 155 -5.83 -20.93 -1.52
N ILE A 156 -5.98 -22.17 -2.01
CA ILE A 156 -6.39 -22.48 -3.39
C ILE A 156 -7.87 -22.89 -3.45
N LEU A 157 -8.43 -23.46 -2.37
CA LEU A 157 -9.70 -24.17 -2.46
C LEU A 157 -10.96 -23.34 -2.15
N LYS A 158 -10.85 -22.17 -1.52
CA LYS A 158 -12.04 -21.41 -1.14
C LYS A 158 -12.81 -20.84 -2.35
N GLU A 159 -12.09 -20.46 -3.41
CA GLU A 159 -12.69 -19.94 -4.64
C GLU A 159 -13.34 -21.05 -5.48
N ILE A 160 -12.82 -22.29 -5.38
CA ILE A 160 -13.29 -23.46 -6.13
C ILE A 160 -14.50 -24.12 -5.44
N ILE A 161 -14.50 -24.21 -4.11
CA ILE A 161 -15.54 -24.90 -3.34
C ILE A 161 -16.83 -24.06 -3.24
N ASP A 162 -16.73 -22.74 -3.13
CA ASP A 162 -17.89 -21.86 -2.94
C ASP A 162 -18.69 -21.61 -4.24
N ASN A 163 -18.15 -21.92 -5.43
CA ASN A 163 -18.86 -21.76 -6.71
C ASN A 163 -18.54 -22.82 -7.77
N PRO A 164 -19.05 -24.06 -7.62
CA PRO A 164 -18.75 -25.18 -8.52
C PRO A 164 -19.40 -25.08 -9.92
N LYS A 165 -20.17 -24.02 -10.22
CA LYS A 165 -20.90 -23.86 -11.50
C LYS A 165 -20.51 -22.64 -12.33
N SER A 166 -19.51 -21.86 -11.92
CA SER A 166 -18.96 -20.86 -12.83
C SER A 166 -18.08 -21.57 -13.86
N PRO A 167 -18.41 -21.54 -15.17
CA PRO A 167 -17.50 -22.04 -16.19
C PRO A 167 -16.24 -21.17 -16.12
N ILE A 168 -15.10 -21.79 -15.82
CA ILE A 168 -13.80 -21.15 -15.96
C ILE A 168 -13.74 -20.66 -17.40
N ASN A 169 -13.76 -19.34 -17.61
CA ASN A 169 -13.47 -18.79 -18.91
C ASN A 169 -11.97 -18.98 -19.12
N THR A 170 -11.59 -20.08 -19.78
CA THR A 170 -10.21 -20.54 -20.00
C THR A 170 -9.33 -19.47 -20.67
N THR A 171 -9.93 -18.39 -21.16
CA THR A 171 -9.24 -17.21 -21.68
C THR A 171 -8.61 -16.29 -20.62
N GLN A 172 -8.84 -16.50 -19.31
CA GLN A 172 -8.18 -15.75 -18.21
C GLN A 172 -7.02 -16.48 -17.51
N LEU A 173 -6.70 -17.71 -17.95
CA LEU A 173 -5.56 -18.48 -17.45
C LEU A 173 -4.13 -17.94 -17.79
N PRO A 174 -3.89 -16.88 -18.58
CA PRO A 174 -2.53 -16.31 -18.67
C PRO A 174 -2.11 -15.50 -17.43
N THR A 175 -3.04 -15.05 -16.59
CA THR A 175 -2.72 -14.06 -15.55
C THR A 175 -2.23 -14.69 -14.24
N ILE A 176 -2.74 -15.86 -13.86
CA ILE A 176 -2.37 -16.50 -12.59
C ILE A 176 -1.04 -17.26 -12.73
N ALA A 177 -0.79 -17.90 -13.87
CA ALA A 177 0.49 -18.52 -14.16
C ALA A 177 1.63 -17.49 -14.16
N SER A 178 1.40 -16.29 -14.70
CA SER A 178 2.42 -15.22 -14.73
C SER A 178 2.84 -14.70 -13.35
N LEU A 179 2.02 -14.89 -12.31
CA LEU A 179 2.32 -14.49 -10.94
C LEU A 179 3.05 -15.58 -10.13
N VAL A 180 3.00 -16.83 -10.57
CA VAL A 180 3.70 -17.97 -9.94
C VAL A 180 5.06 -18.26 -10.62
N ILE A 181 5.26 -17.79 -11.86
CA ILE A 181 6.47 -18.03 -12.68
C ILE A 181 7.74 -17.26 -12.19
N ALA A 182 7.68 -16.50 -11.10
CA ALA A 182 8.88 -15.81 -10.60
C ALA A 182 9.81 -16.68 -9.72
N GLY A 183 9.44 -17.93 -9.40
CA GLY A 183 10.11 -18.68 -8.32
C GLY A 183 10.58 -20.11 -8.63
N ASP A 184 9.74 -21.00 -9.15
CA ASP A 184 10.01 -22.46 -9.06
C ASP A 184 9.99 -23.19 -10.41
N ASP A 185 10.87 -24.19 -10.53
CA ASP A 185 11.22 -24.93 -11.75
C ASP A 185 10.02 -25.72 -12.32
N ILE A 186 9.71 -25.50 -13.61
CA ILE A 186 8.51 -25.94 -14.33
C ILE A 186 8.31 -27.49 -14.34
N ARG A 187 9.34 -28.25 -13.97
CA ARG A 187 9.36 -29.72 -14.07
C ARG A 187 8.47 -30.40 -13.04
N ASP A 188 8.36 -29.84 -11.83
CA ASP A 188 7.62 -30.46 -10.72
C ASP A 188 6.09 -30.45 -10.94
N ILE A 189 5.59 -29.51 -11.76
CA ILE A 189 4.16 -29.36 -12.05
C ILE A 189 3.67 -30.47 -13.00
N ASN A 190 4.46 -30.84 -14.01
CA ASN A 190 4.05 -31.87 -14.96
C ASN A 190 4.03 -33.27 -14.32
N ASP A 191 4.95 -33.54 -13.40
CA ASP A 191 4.99 -34.80 -12.65
C ASP A 191 3.83 -34.91 -11.66
N ALA A 192 3.45 -33.80 -11.02
CA ALA A 192 2.28 -33.75 -10.15
C ALA A 192 0.96 -33.97 -10.92
N ILE A 193 0.83 -33.40 -12.12
CA ILE A 193 -0.34 -33.58 -12.99
C ILE A 193 -0.42 -35.03 -13.51
N ALA A 194 0.69 -35.62 -13.94
CA ALA A 194 0.74 -37.01 -14.39
C ALA A 194 0.38 -38.00 -13.27
N THR A 195 0.83 -37.72 -12.05
CA THR A 195 0.52 -38.56 -10.87
C THR A 195 -0.96 -38.50 -10.51
N ALA A 196 -1.60 -37.32 -10.60
CA ALA A 196 -3.02 -37.14 -10.32
C ALA A 196 -3.93 -37.79 -11.38
N ALA A 197 -3.51 -37.78 -12.65
CA ALA A 197 -4.26 -38.39 -13.75
C ALA A 197 -4.31 -39.92 -13.69
N SER A 198 -3.33 -40.57 -13.06
CA SER A 198 -3.28 -42.05 -12.96
C SER A 198 -4.17 -42.66 -11.86
N LYS A 199 -4.78 -41.85 -10.98
CA LYS A 199 -5.45 -42.33 -9.75
C LYS A 199 -6.99 -42.24 -9.76
N GLN A 200 -7.64 -41.93 -10.89
CA GLN A 200 -9.10 -41.99 -10.99
C GLN A 200 -9.56 -43.41 -11.38
N PRO A 201 -10.30 -44.14 -10.52
CA PRO A 201 -10.88 -45.43 -10.91
C PRO A 201 -12.10 -45.22 -11.81
N ASP A 202 -12.12 -45.92 -12.95
CA ASP A 202 -13.21 -45.90 -13.93
C ASP A 202 -14.56 -46.24 -13.28
N MET A 203 -15.52 -45.32 -13.35
CA MET A 203 -16.92 -45.61 -13.00
C MET A 203 -17.67 -46.16 -14.21
N PRO A 204 -18.41 -47.27 -14.07
CA PRO A 204 -19.19 -47.84 -15.17
C PRO A 204 -20.45 -47.01 -15.44
N ILE A 205 -20.85 -47.00 -16.72
CA ILE A 205 -22.01 -46.29 -17.28
C ILE A 205 -23.32 -46.83 -16.70
#